data_AF-A0A6N9VC03-F1
#
_entry.id   AF-A0A6N9VC03-F1
#
_cell.length_a   1.000
_cell.length_b   1.000
_cell.length_c   1.000
_cell.angle_alpha   90.00
_cell.angle_beta   90.00
_cell.angle_gamma   90.00
#
_symmetry.space_group_name_H-M   'P 1'
#
loop_
_entity.id
_entity.type
_entity.pdbx_description
1 polymer ?
#
loop_
_entity_poly.entity_id
_entity_poly.type
_entity_poly.pdbx_seq_one_letter_code
_entity_poly.pdbx_strand_id
1 'polypeptide(L)'
;MNDTSAHETFTLEGIEFDLEIAYRDVTGVEWQWSGERTPDGLPLMWECSHKSLSHSTITFPDLYWKHGPLIPVRELSGADFRAAIDPNYAATVAAGYVEAHIAAAVAPALNASHLPPSPLGQTGFRRFLSSISGRTPAP
;
A
#
# COMPACT_ATOMS: atom_id res chain seq x y z
N MET A 1 28.56 26.98 0.21
CA MET A 1 27.60 27.44 -0.82
C MET A 1 26.36 26.62 -0.54
N ASN A 2 25.42 27.16 0.23
CA ASN A 2 24.22 26.44 0.65
C ASN A 2 23.27 26.45 -0.54
N ASP A 3 23.13 25.30 -1.19
CA ASP A 3 22.11 25.10 -2.20
C ASP A 3 20.78 24.93 -1.43
N THR A 4 20.02 26.02 -1.32
CA THR A 4 18.64 25.95 -0.87
C THR A 4 17.84 25.42 -2.07
N SER A 5 17.82 24.09 -2.26
CA SER A 5 16.87 23.47 -3.17
C SER A 5 15.48 23.97 -2.75
N ALA A 6 14.85 24.75 -3.63
CA ALA A 6 13.57 25.35 -3.34
C ALA A 6 12.52 24.23 -3.31
N HIS A 7 12.10 23.86 -2.10
CA HIS A 7 11.07 22.85 -1.86
C HIS A 7 9.79 23.22 -2.61
N GLU A 8 9.48 22.51 -3.70
CA GLU A 8 8.36 22.83 -4.57
C GLU A 8 7.12 22.03 -4.21
N THR A 9 6.04 22.74 -3.89
CA THR A 9 4.77 22.09 -3.53
C THR A 9 3.63 22.49 -4.47
N PHE A 10 2.61 21.64 -4.49
CA PHE A 10 1.38 21.86 -5.24
C PHE A 10 0.19 21.53 -4.36
N THR A 11 -0.79 22.43 -4.30
CA THR A 11 -2.02 22.23 -3.54
C THR A 11 -3.14 21.77 -4.46
N LEU A 12 -3.76 20.64 -4.13
CA LEU A 12 -4.96 20.13 -4.79
C LEU A 12 -6.02 19.83 -3.72
N GLU A 13 -7.21 20.42 -3.84
CA GLU A 13 -8.31 20.22 -2.87
C GLU A 13 -7.92 20.51 -1.40
N GLY A 14 -7.01 21.47 -1.18
CA GLY A 14 -6.51 21.81 0.16
C GLY A 14 -5.47 20.84 0.72
N ILE A 15 -5.07 19.81 -0.03
CA ILE A 15 -3.99 18.90 0.31
C ILE A 15 -2.71 19.39 -0.37
N GLU A 16 -1.64 19.53 0.40
CA GLU A 16 -0.32 19.90 -0.11
C GLU A 16 0.48 18.65 -0.51
N PHE A 17 0.96 18.66 -1.74
CA PHE A 17 1.82 17.63 -2.32
C PHE A 17 3.22 18.20 -2.54
N ASP A 18 4.22 17.43 -2.16
CA ASP A 18 5.64 17.71 -2.35
C ASP A 18 6.06 17.17 -3.71
N LEU A 19 6.44 18.05 -4.64
CA LEU A 19 6.81 17.65 -6.00
C LEU A 19 8.24 17.11 -6.11
N GLU A 20 9.04 17.17 -5.04
CA GLU A 20 10.40 16.61 -5.03
C GLU A 20 10.40 15.08 -4.88
N ILE A 21 9.32 14.51 -4.36
CA ILE A 21 9.18 13.07 -4.16
C ILE A 21 8.40 12.39 -5.30
N ALA A 22 8.66 11.10 -5.47
CA ALA A 22 7.81 10.26 -6.30
C ALA A 22 6.53 9.88 -5.54
N TYR A 23 5.47 9.64 -6.29
CA TYR A 23 4.20 9.14 -5.82
C TYR A 23 3.83 7.86 -6.53
N ARG A 24 3.13 6.98 -5.85
CA ARG A 24 2.58 5.76 -6.41
C ARG A 24 1.07 5.86 -6.46
N ASP A 25 0.47 5.50 -7.59
CA ASP A 25 -0.98 5.39 -7.67
C ASP A 25 -1.48 4.09 -7.02
N VAL A 26 -2.82 3.95 -6.96
CA VAL A 26 -3.46 2.77 -6.34
C VAL A 26 -3.21 1.47 -7.10
N THR A 27 -2.73 1.55 -8.34
CA THR A 27 -2.37 0.39 -9.17
C THR A 27 -0.92 -0.03 -8.97
N GLY A 28 -0.13 0.79 -8.29
CA GLY A 28 1.28 0.54 -8.01
C GLY A 28 2.24 1.22 -8.99
N VAL A 29 1.74 2.04 -9.93
CA VAL A 29 2.59 2.76 -10.89
C VAL A 29 3.16 4.00 -10.21
N GLU A 30 4.47 4.21 -10.39
CA GLU A 30 5.18 5.36 -9.85
C GLU A 30 5.18 6.53 -10.84
N TRP A 31 5.00 7.73 -10.28
CA TRP A 31 4.87 8.99 -10.96
C TRP A 31 5.76 10.01 -10.27
N GLN A 32 6.45 10.85 -11.03
CA GLN A 32 7.24 11.95 -10.48
C GLN A 32 6.96 13.23 -11.26
N TRP A 33 7.22 14.36 -10.63
CA TRP A 33 7.13 15.63 -11.32
C TRP A 33 8.23 15.75 -12.38
N SER A 34 7.87 16.20 -13.58
CA SER A 34 8.81 16.33 -14.69
C SER A 34 9.69 17.59 -14.62
N GLY A 35 9.43 18.48 -13.66
CA GLY A 35 10.00 19.83 -13.63
C GLY A 35 9.24 20.85 -14.49
N GLU A 36 8.22 20.41 -15.24
CA GLU A 36 7.43 21.27 -16.13
C GLU A 36 6.01 21.49 -15.60
N ARG A 37 5.40 22.57 -16.07
CA ARG A 37 4.00 22.93 -15.78
C ARG A 37 3.27 23.26 -17.08
N THR A 38 1.97 23.06 -17.11
CA THR A 38 1.11 23.59 -18.18
C THR A 38 1.09 25.12 -18.15
N PRO A 39 0.60 25.80 -19.21
CA PRO A 39 0.41 27.25 -19.19
C PRO A 39 -0.48 27.75 -18.04
N ASP A 40 -1.37 26.90 -17.54
CA ASP A 40 -2.25 27.17 -16.39
C ASP A 40 -1.57 26.90 -15.04
N GLY A 41 -0.29 26.52 -15.04
CA GLY A 41 0.50 26.27 -13.85
C GLY A 41 0.34 24.87 -13.24
N LEU A 42 -0.32 23.93 -13.92
CA LEU A 42 -0.51 22.58 -13.39
C LEU A 42 0.77 21.74 -13.57
N PRO A 43 1.26 21.05 -12.52
CA PRO A 43 2.46 20.21 -12.64
C PRO A 43 2.24 19.07 -13.62
N LEU A 44 3.25 18.79 -14.44
CA LEU A 44 3.27 17.64 -15.34
C LEU A 44 4.00 16.47 -14.68
N MET A 45 3.37 15.30 -14.71
CA MET A 45 3.87 14.08 -14.12
C MET A 45 4.26 13.10 -15.22
N TRP A 46 5.37 12.42 -15.04
CA TRP A 46 5.80 11.29 -15.88
C TRP A 46 5.75 9.97 -15.11
N GLU A 47 5.56 8.88 -15.83
CA GLU A 47 5.64 7.54 -15.25
C GLU A 47 7.10 7.14 -15.07
N CYS A 48 7.49 6.77 -13.85
CA CYS A 48 8.86 6.38 -13.48
C CYS A 48 9.08 4.87 -13.43
N SER A 49 8.08 4.06 -13.84
CA SER A 49 8.16 2.61 -13.69
C SER A 49 9.42 2.05 -14.38
N HIS A 50 10.09 1.13 -13.68
CA HIS A 50 11.43 0.57 -13.93
C HIS A 50 11.74 0.05 -15.36
N LYS A 51 10.80 0.13 -16.30
CA LYS A 51 10.92 -0.46 -17.64
C LYS A 51 10.61 0.49 -18.81
N SER A 52 10.10 1.69 -18.56
CA SER A 52 9.80 2.63 -19.65
C SER A 52 9.67 4.03 -19.07
N LEU A 53 10.61 4.92 -19.40
CA LEU A 53 10.36 6.36 -19.36
C LEU A 53 9.29 6.63 -20.41
N SER A 54 8.02 6.44 -20.07
CA SER A 54 6.94 6.76 -20.97
C SER A 54 6.97 8.28 -21.17
N HIS A 55 7.14 8.71 -22.42
CA HIS A 55 7.24 10.13 -22.77
C HIS A 55 5.88 10.86 -22.65
N SER A 56 4.80 10.16 -22.29
CA SER A 56 3.50 10.78 -22.09
C SER A 56 3.43 11.39 -20.69
N THR A 57 3.50 12.72 -20.63
CA THR A 57 3.19 13.46 -19.42
C THR A 57 1.68 13.58 -19.23
N ILE A 58 1.25 13.61 -17.97
CA ILE A 58 -0.14 13.84 -17.54
C ILE A 58 -0.13 14.95 -16.48
N THR A 59 -1.17 15.76 -16.39
CA THR A 59 -1.22 16.77 -15.32
C THR A 59 -1.43 16.11 -13.95
N PHE A 60 -0.91 16.71 -12.88
CA PHE A 60 -1.08 16.20 -11.52
C PHE A 60 -2.56 16.00 -11.13
N PRO A 61 -3.48 16.96 -11.40
CA PRO A 61 -4.90 16.74 -11.10
C PRO A 61 -5.51 15.60 -11.91
N ASP A 62 -5.21 15.50 -13.21
CA ASP A 62 -5.74 14.41 -14.05
C ASP A 62 -5.23 13.05 -13.58
N LEU A 63 -3.95 12.98 -13.18
CA LEU A 63 -3.37 11.79 -12.58
C LEU A 63 -4.15 11.39 -11.32
N TYR A 64 -4.37 12.33 -10.39
CA TYR A 64 -5.11 12.10 -9.15
C TYR A 64 -6.55 11.62 -9.41
N TRP A 65 -7.27 12.26 -10.34
CA TRP A 65 -8.65 11.89 -10.63
C TRP A 65 -8.79 10.57 -11.37
N LYS A 66 -7.87 10.26 -12.28
CA LYS A 66 -7.92 9.06 -13.11
C LYS A 66 -7.40 7.82 -12.39
N HIS A 67 -6.33 7.98 -11.62
CA HIS A 67 -5.64 6.86 -10.97
C HIS A 67 -5.90 6.81 -9.45
N GLY A 68 -6.64 7.76 -8.91
CA GLY A 68 -7.00 7.84 -7.50
C GLY A 68 -5.93 8.50 -6.64
N PRO A 69 -6.10 8.44 -5.31
CA PRO A 69 -5.18 9.09 -4.37
C PRO A 69 -3.74 8.61 -4.53
N LEU A 70 -2.83 9.58 -4.52
CA LEU A 70 -1.40 9.35 -4.69
C LEU A 70 -0.71 9.06 -3.36
N ILE A 71 0.05 7.98 -3.33
CA ILE A 71 0.76 7.47 -2.14
C ILE A 71 2.23 7.91 -2.24
N PRO A 72 2.75 8.72 -1.32
CA PRO A 72 4.14 9.17 -1.38
C PRO A 72 5.12 8.00 -1.28
N VAL A 73 6.05 7.91 -2.24
CA VAL A 73 7.16 6.94 -2.23
C VAL A 73 8.29 7.54 -1.42
N ARG A 74 8.33 7.18 -0.14
CA ARG A 74 9.39 7.58 0.78
C ARG A 74 9.90 6.38 1.54
N GLU A 75 11.20 6.33 1.76
CA GLU A 75 11.77 5.46 2.77
C GLU A 75 11.36 6.01 4.14
N LEU A 76 10.44 5.31 4.81
CA LEU A 76 10.14 5.60 6.20
C LEU A 76 11.26 5.01 7.06
N SER A 77 11.86 5.83 7.92
CA SER A 77 12.74 5.28 8.93
C SER A 77 11.92 4.39 9.88
N GLY A 78 12.56 3.39 10.51
CA GLY A 78 11.89 2.59 11.53
C GLY A 78 11.39 3.42 12.71
N ALA A 79 11.90 4.64 12.92
CA ALA A 79 11.38 5.57 13.92
C ALA A 79 10.06 6.21 13.47
N ASP A 80 9.99 6.69 12.22
CA ASP A 80 8.78 7.29 11.64
C ASP A 80 7.62 6.29 11.60
N PHE A 81 7.93 5.04 11.22
CA PHE A 81 6.96 3.95 11.23
C PHE A 81 6.39 3.69 12.63
N ARG A 82 7.25 3.61 13.65
CA ARG A 82 6.82 3.39 15.03
C ARG A 82 5.97 4.55 15.56
N ALA A 83 6.36 5.79 15.27
CA ALA A 83 5.61 6.98 15.66
C ALA A 83 4.22 7.03 14.98
N ALA A 84 4.11 6.55 13.75
CA ALA A 84 2.83 6.48 13.04
C ALA A 84 1.88 5.39 13.59
N ILE A 85 2.41 4.26 14.09
CA ILE A 85 1.60 3.16 14.64
C ILE A 85 1.18 3.43 16.09
N ASP A 86 2.10 3.97 16.90
CA ASP A 86 1.83 4.27 18.31
C ASP A 86 2.33 5.68 18.64
N PRO A 87 1.46 6.70 18.52
CA PRO A 87 1.78 8.08 18.90
C PRO A 87 2.19 8.23 20.37
N ASN A 88 1.89 7.22 21.22
CA ASN A 88 2.17 7.21 22.63
C ASN A 88 3.11 6.07 23.04
N TYR A 89 3.93 5.57 22.10
CA TYR A 89 4.85 4.46 22.31
C TYR A 89 5.70 4.60 23.58
N ALA A 90 6.15 5.82 23.87
CA ALA A 90 6.90 6.11 25.10
C ALA A 90 6.07 5.84 26.38
N ALA A 91 4.77 6.14 26.36
CA ALA A 91 3.85 5.84 27.46
C ALA A 91 3.54 4.34 27.55
N THR A 92 3.43 3.64 26.41
CA THR A 92 3.21 2.19 26.34
C THR A 92 4.40 1.42 26.92
N VAL A 93 5.63 1.84 26.57
CA VAL A 93 6.88 1.29 27.12
C VAL A 93 7.04 1.66 28.60
N ALA A 94 6.73 2.90 29.00
CA ALA A 94 6.79 3.33 30.40
C ALA A 94 5.75 2.62 31.29
N ALA A 95 4.62 2.19 30.73
CA ALA A 95 3.64 1.34 31.39
C ALA A 95 4.08 -0.14 31.51
N GLY A 96 5.27 -0.50 31.02
CA GLY A 96 5.87 -1.82 31.19
C GLY A 96 5.51 -2.84 30.11
N TYR A 97 4.90 -2.42 28.99
CA TYR A 97 4.71 -3.30 27.83
C TYR A 97 6.05 -3.47 27.10
N VAL A 98 6.83 -4.45 27.53
CA VAL A 98 7.98 -4.99 26.79
C VAL A 98 7.46 -5.91 25.69
N GLU A 99 8.09 -5.89 24.51
CA GLU A 99 7.74 -6.66 23.28
C GLU A 99 7.72 -8.20 23.41
N ALA A 100 7.41 -8.77 24.57
CA ALA A 100 7.19 -10.20 24.73
C ALA A 100 5.76 -10.65 24.34
N HIS A 101 4.79 -9.74 24.12
CA HIS A 101 3.37 -10.10 24.05
C HIS A 101 2.53 -9.42 22.94
N ILE A 102 3.09 -9.21 21.74
CA ILE A 102 2.27 -8.89 20.54
C ILE A 102 1.64 -10.17 19.94
N ALA A 103 1.67 -11.31 20.64
CA ALA A 103 1.07 -12.56 20.14
C ALA A 103 -0.42 -12.75 20.48
N ALA A 104 -1.07 -11.90 21.30
CA ALA A 104 -2.39 -12.26 21.85
C ALA A 104 -3.47 -11.17 21.92
N ALA A 105 -3.17 -9.87 21.74
CA ALA A 105 -4.16 -8.83 22.07
C ALA A 105 -5.11 -8.42 20.93
N VAL A 106 -4.84 -8.79 19.67
CA VAL A 106 -5.71 -8.51 18.51
C VAL A 106 -5.85 -9.72 17.59
N ALA A 107 -5.86 -10.92 18.15
CA ALA A 107 -6.51 -12.02 17.47
C ALA A 107 -7.98 -11.99 17.90
N PRO A 108 -8.98 -11.82 17.01
CA PRO A 108 -10.32 -12.23 17.37
C PRO A 108 -10.21 -13.67 17.88
N ALA A 109 -10.72 -13.94 19.08
CA ALA A 109 -10.77 -15.30 19.58
C ALA A 109 -11.52 -16.13 18.52
N LEU A 110 -10.76 -16.94 17.77
CA LEU A 110 -11.32 -17.84 16.77
C LEU A 110 -12.05 -18.92 17.54
N ASN A 111 -13.29 -18.63 17.92
CA ASN A 111 -14.19 -19.66 18.39
C ASN A 111 -14.31 -20.69 17.27
N ALA A 112 -14.21 -21.98 17.62
CA ALA A 112 -14.21 -23.10 16.69
C ALA A 112 -15.41 -23.13 15.71
N SER A 113 -16.42 -22.30 15.96
CA SER A 113 -17.57 -22.00 15.11
C SER A 113 -17.24 -21.31 13.77
N HIS A 114 -16.07 -20.69 13.62
CA HIS A 114 -15.68 -19.94 12.41
C HIS A 114 -14.77 -20.71 11.46
N LEU A 115 -14.30 -21.89 11.86
CA LEU A 115 -13.54 -22.76 10.96
C LEU A 115 -14.55 -23.51 10.07
N PRO A 116 -14.45 -23.40 8.73
CA PRO A 116 -15.23 -24.28 7.86
C PRO A 116 -14.88 -25.73 8.24
N PRO A 117 -15.86 -26.66 8.27
CA PRO A 117 -15.62 -28.04 8.66
C PRO A 117 -14.50 -28.61 7.79
N SER A 118 -13.55 -29.31 8.42
CA SER A 118 -12.37 -29.84 7.75
C SER A 118 -12.76 -30.49 6.43
N PRO A 119 -12.11 -30.15 5.30
CA PRO A 119 -12.50 -30.65 3.98
C PRO A 119 -12.45 -32.20 3.90
N LEU A 120 -11.68 -32.85 4.78
CA LEU A 120 -11.64 -34.31 4.92
C LEU A 120 -12.95 -34.94 5.46
N GLY A 121 -13.82 -34.14 6.07
CA GLY A 121 -15.17 -34.52 6.50
C GLY A 121 -16.26 -34.20 5.47
N GLN A 122 -15.95 -33.45 4.41
CA GLN A 122 -16.92 -33.12 3.36
C GLN A 122 -16.95 -34.20 2.28
N THR A 123 -18.13 -34.78 2.05
CA THR A 123 -18.38 -35.81 1.02
C THR A 123 -17.99 -35.35 -0.38
N GLY A 124 -18.13 -34.05 -0.69
CA GLY A 124 -17.74 -33.46 -1.97
C GLY A 124 -16.23 -33.51 -2.25
N PHE A 125 -15.40 -33.16 -1.26
CA PHE A 125 -13.95 -33.16 -1.40
C PHE A 125 -13.38 -34.59 -1.50
N ARG A 126 -13.98 -35.56 -0.80
CA ARG A 126 -13.65 -36.99 -0.98
C ARG A 126 -13.96 -37.47 -2.39
N ARG A 127 -15.10 -37.05 -2.96
CA ARG A 127 -15.50 -37.39 -4.33
C ARG A 127 -14.55 -36.79 -5.36
N PHE A 128 -14.08 -35.57 -5.12
CA PHE A 128 -13.05 -34.92 -5.92
C PHE A 128 -11.71 -35.69 -5.88
N LEU A 129 -11.17 -36.03 -4.71
CA LEU A 129 -9.96 -36.85 -4.62
C LEU A 129 -10.12 -38.21 -5.32
N SER A 130 -11.29 -38.84 -5.20
CA SER A 130 -11.61 -40.10 -5.89
C SER A 130 -11.60 -39.96 -7.42
N SER A 131 -12.03 -38.80 -7.95
CA SER A 131 -12.01 -38.51 -9.39
C SER A 131 -10.60 -38.28 -9.94
N ILE A 132 -9.68 -37.72 -9.14
CA ILE A 132 -8.30 -37.48 -9.55
C ILE A 132 -7.48 -38.78 -9.51
N SER A 133 -7.82 -39.69 -8.59
CA SER A 133 -7.18 -41.02 -8.48
C SER A 133 -7.69 -42.05 -9.49
N GLY A 134 -8.55 -41.68 -10.45
CA GLY A 134 -8.90 -42.53 -11.59
C GLY A 134 -9.74 -43.77 -11.29
N ARG A 135 -10.48 -43.81 -10.16
CA ARG A 135 -11.36 -44.94 -9.84
C ARG A 135 -12.79 -44.68 -10.31
N THR A 136 -13.11 -45.09 -11.52
CA THR A 136 -14.48 -45.15 -12.03
C THR A 136 -15.30 -46.11 -11.15
N PRO A 137 -16.44 -45.71 -10.56
CA PRO A 137 -17.37 -46.67 -10.00
C PRO A 137 -18.01 -47.47 -11.15
N ALA A 138 -17.80 -48.79 -11.12
CA ALA A 138 -18.48 -49.77 -11.95
C ALA A 138 -20.00 -49.75 -11.65
N PRO A 139 -20.87 -50.17 -12.61
CA PRO A 139 -22.31 -49.92 -12.59
C PRO A 139 -23.05 -50.51 -11.38
#